data_AF-K1SER1-F1
#
_entry.id   AF-K1SER1-F1
#
_cell.length_a   1.000
_cell.length_b   1.000
_cell.length_c   1.000
_cell.angle_alpha   90.00
_cell.angle_beta   90.00
_cell.angle_gamma   90.00
#
_symmetry.space_group_name_H-M   'P 1'
#
loop_
_entity.id
_entity.type
_entity.pdbx_description
1 polymer ?
#
loop_
_entity_poly.entity_id
_entity_poly.type
_entity_poly.pdbx_seq_one_letter_code
_entity_poly.pdbx_strand_id
1 'polypeptide(L)'
;NGLWHWYSRGIGGRGALNYLIQVKGMDFVSAVRHLCELELPAHAPFQPVKKNPQHEYERKPFLQPLPDSNAETVVQYLKRRGIDGKILKYCINQGILYQTTRSGYKNCVFIGMDSEGKPRSASLRGCQGIFRGECAGSAKRYGFCIPPKNTETDLAEVYEAPIDLLSGATLHLMKGHDWRQNHYVSLGGLNYVALDNYLENHPEIHKLIYKPLIKSGYKIACPTLTDLYNDLKEQPHERAHEIALALELFATGSMNMFAHPTNVDMSNRLICFNIQSLGDQLKPVAMLSMLEYINTCVMSNERNDPKAATWVYFDEIYLLLRDKLSSQFLYTSWKRFRKYNAYATGITQNVQDCLSNDTAYA
;
A
#
# COMPACT_ATOMS: atom_id res chain seq x y z
N ASN A 1 -8.24 -15.48 16.19
CA ASN A 1 -9.36 -15.03 15.32
C ASN A 1 -10.27 -13.98 15.94
N GLY A 2 -10.11 -13.63 17.24
CA GLY A 2 -10.86 -12.53 17.86
C GLY A 2 -12.37 -12.76 17.97
N LEU A 3 -12.84 -14.01 17.91
CA LEU A 3 -14.26 -14.36 18.00
C LEU A 3 -14.60 -14.75 19.44
N TRP A 4 -15.79 -14.41 19.90
CA TRP A 4 -16.32 -14.83 21.20
C TRP A 4 -17.78 -15.29 21.06
N HIS A 5 -18.21 -16.20 21.93
CA HIS A 5 -19.57 -16.72 21.99
C HIS A 5 -20.05 -16.83 23.44
N TRP A 6 -21.25 -16.32 23.69
CA TRP A 6 -21.99 -16.50 24.94
C TRP A 6 -23.06 -17.57 24.75
N TYR A 7 -22.67 -18.82 24.97
CA TYR A 7 -23.47 -20.00 24.66
C TYR A 7 -24.85 -20.04 25.33
N SER A 8 -24.97 -19.60 26.59
CA SER A 8 -26.27 -19.59 27.29
C SER A 8 -27.24 -18.50 26.81
N ARG A 9 -26.76 -17.51 26.05
CA ARG A 9 -27.57 -16.41 25.48
C ARG A 9 -27.67 -16.48 23.96
N GLY A 10 -26.92 -17.37 23.30
CA GLY A 10 -26.90 -17.50 21.84
C GLY A 10 -26.24 -16.32 21.10
N ILE A 11 -25.48 -15.47 21.79
CA ILE A 11 -24.89 -14.25 21.23
C ILE A 11 -23.41 -14.51 20.91
N GLY A 12 -22.92 -14.00 19.79
CA GLY A 12 -21.50 -14.07 19.44
C GLY A 12 -21.05 -12.83 18.70
N GLY A 13 -19.74 -12.62 18.69
CA GLY A 13 -19.17 -11.36 18.21
C GLY A 13 -17.71 -11.46 17.81
N ARG A 14 -17.18 -10.36 17.26
CA ARG A 14 -15.79 -10.26 16.82
C ARG A 14 -15.13 -9.01 17.40
N GLY A 15 -14.01 -9.20 18.08
CA GLY A 15 -13.20 -8.16 18.71
C GLY A 15 -13.64 -7.83 20.13
N ALA A 16 -12.69 -7.30 20.91
CA ALA A 16 -12.91 -6.94 22.31
C ALA A 16 -13.91 -5.77 22.46
N LEU A 17 -13.90 -4.81 21.54
CA LEU A 17 -14.85 -3.69 21.55
C LEU A 17 -16.31 -4.17 21.43
N ASN A 18 -16.55 -5.11 20.51
CA ASN A 18 -17.88 -5.68 20.33
C ASN A 18 -18.33 -6.51 21.54
N TYR A 19 -17.40 -7.18 22.23
CA TYR A 19 -17.68 -7.86 23.50
C TYR A 19 -18.10 -6.86 24.59
N LEU A 20 -17.36 -5.77 24.78
CA LEU A 20 -17.66 -4.77 25.81
C LEU A 20 -19.05 -4.15 25.60
N ILE A 21 -19.42 -3.88 24.35
CA ILE A 21 -20.72 -3.32 24.03
C ILE A 21 -21.83 -4.36 24.24
N GLN A 22 -21.71 -5.56 23.67
CA GLN A 22 -22.81 -6.53 23.65
C GLN A 22 -22.94 -7.36 24.94
N VAL A 23 -21.84 -7.57 25.66
CA VAL A 23 -21.81 -8.41 26.87
C VAL A 23 -21.70 -7.57 28.14
N LYS A 24 -20.87 -6.53 28.13
CA LYS A 24 -20.69 -5.64 29.30
C LYS A 24 -21.65 -4.45 29.28
N GLY A 25 -22.45 -4.27 28.23
CA GLY A 25 -23.46 -3.22 28.13
C GLY A 25 -22.87 -1.81 28.11
N MET A 26 -21.59 -1.68 27.76
CA MET A 26 -20.93 -0.37 27.69
C MET A 26 -21.38 0.37 26.43
N ASP A 27 -21.55 1.69 26.52
CA ASP A 27 -21.68 2.51 25.33
C ASP A 27 -20.36 2.54 24.54
N PHE A 28 -20.45 2.86 23.26
CA PHE A 28 -19.30 2.79 22.35
C PHE A 28 -18.11 3.65 22.82
N VAL A 29 -18.37 4.86 23.32
CA VAL A 29 -17.30 5.81 23.71
C VAL A 29 -16.60 5.32 24.97
N SER A 30 -17.37 4.85 25.97
CA SER A 30 -16.82 4.26 27.17
C SER A 30 -16.05 2.97 26.88
N ALA A 31 -16.55 2.13 25.97
CA ALA A 31 -15.86 0.90 25.57
C ALA A 31 -14.53 1.17 24.84
N VAL A 32 -14.47 2.21 24.00
CA VAL A 32 -13.22 2.64 23.34
C VAL A 32 -12.24 3.22 24.35
N ARG A 33 -12.68 4.12 25.23
CA ARG A 33 -11.82 4.67 26.30
C ARG A 33 -11.28 3.57 27.20
N HIS A 34 -12.12 2.64 27.63
CA HIS A 34 -11.71 1.51 28.44
C HIS A 34 -10.65 0.64 27.75
N LEU A 35 -10.76 0.43 26.44
CA LEU A 35 -9.72 -0.29 25.68
C LEU A 35 -8.42 0.50 25.51
N CYS A 36 -8.50 1.83 25.47
CA CYS A 36 -7.32 2.70 25.38
C CYS A 36 -6.62 2.91 26.73
N GLU A 37 -7.38 2.89 27.84
CA GLU A 37 -6.90 3.04 29.22
C GLU A 37 -6.37 1.73 29.82
N LEU A 38 -6.65 0.59 29.20
CA LEU A 38 -5.98 -0.67 29.51
C LEU A 38 -4.50 -0.53 29.11
N GLU A 39 -3.68 -0.06 30.04
CA GLU A 39 -2.25 -0.32 30.05
C GLU A 39 -2.07 -1.84 29.98
N LEU A 40 -1.84 -2.35 28.77
CA LEU A 40 -1.46 -3.73 28.59
C LEU A 40 -0.18 -3.94 29.42
N PRO A 41 -0.15 -4.88 30.37
CA PRO A 41 1.10 -5.28 30.98
C PRO A 41 2.09 -5.60 29.86
N ALA A 42 3.33 -5.13 29.98
CA ALA A 42 4.39 -5.22 28.97
C ALA A 42 4.73 -6.66 28.50
N HIS A 43 4.01 -7.68 28.96
CA HIS A 43 4.17 -9.06 28.59
C HIS A 43 2.80 -9.75 28.47
N ALA A 44 2.02 -9.43 27.44
CA ALA A 44 1.21 -10.50 26.86
C ALA A 44 2.20 -11.55 26.32
N PRO A 45 2.20 -12.80 26.80
CA PRO A 45 3.07 -13.82 26.24
C PRO A 45 2.70 -13.92 24.76
N PHE A 46 3.61 -13.42 23.91
CA PHE A 46 3.58 -13.70 22.49
C PHE A 46 3.74 -15.21 22.39
N GLN A 47 2.62 -15.93 22.31
CA GLN A 47 2.61 -17.27 21.77
C GLN A 47 3.06 -17.06 20.33
N PRO A 48 4.30 -17.43 19.94
CA PRO A 48 4.58 -17.49 18.53
C PRO A 48 3.47 -18.33 17.93
N VAL A 49 2.79 -17.80 16.92
CA VAL A 49 1.90 -18.62 16.10
C VAL A 49 2.75 -19.83 15.78
N LYS A 50 2.38 -21.02 16.32
CA LYS A 50 3.03 -22.27 15.93
C LYS A 50 3.13 -22.16 14.43
N LYS A 51 4.35 -22.18 13.87
CA LYS A 51 4.51 -22.24 12.42
C LYS A 51 3.53 -23.32 12.00
N ASN A 52 2.41 -22.91 11.39
CA ASN A 52 1.61 -23.91 10.72
C ASN A 52 2.64 -24.59 9.83
N PRO A 53 2.74 -25.94 9.85
CA PRO A 53 3.54 -26.61 8.85
C PRO A 53 3.20 -25.91 7.54
N GLN A 54 4.21 -25.62 6.72
CA GLN A 54 4.01 -25.12 5.37
C GLN A 54 3.17 -26.18 4.65
N HIS A 55 1.87 -26.21 4.91
CA HIS A 55 0.88 -26.56 3.95
C HIS A 55 1.12 -25.50 2.92
N GLU A 56 1.88 -25.89 1.88
CA GLU A 56 1.54 -25.46 0.55
C GLU A 56 0.03 -25.61 0.46
N TYR A 57 -0.69 -24.53 0.74
CA TYR A 57 -2.09 -24.45 0.41
C TYR A 57 -2.07 -24.58 -1.10
N GLU A 58 -2.27 -25.80 -1.60
CA GLU A 58 -2.45 -26.06 -3.01
C GLU A 58 -3.47 -25.03 -3.48
N ARG A 59 -3.00 -24.08 -4.30
CA ARG A 59 -3.86 -23.01 -4.78
C ARG A 59 -4.95 -23.70 -5.56
N LYS A 60 -6.18 -23.66 -5.05
CA LYS A 60 -7.34 -24.19 -5.78
C LYS A 60 -7.30 -23.64 -7.20
N PRO A 61 -7.45 -24.50 -8.23
CA PRO A 61 -7.43 -24.03 -9.60
C PRO A 61 -8.51 -22.97 -9.78
N PHE A 62 -8.19 -21.93 -10.57
CA PHE A 62 -9.18 -20.93 -10.93
C PHE A 62 -10.31 -21.59 -11.70
N LEU A 63 -11.54 -21.43 -11.19
CA LEU A 63 -12.74 -21.85 -11.87
C LEU A 63 -13.53 -20.60 -12.26
N GLN A 64 -13.59 -20.34 -13.57
CA GLN A 64 -14.36 -19.24 -14.11
C GLN A 64 -15.85 -19.41 -13.75
N PRO A 65 -16.52 -18.39 -13.19
CA PRO A 65 -17.96 -18.44 -12.95
C PRO A 65 -18.74 -18.71 -14.23
N LEU A 66 -19.71 -19.61 -14.19
CA LEU A 66 -20.54 -19.91 -15.36
C LEU A 66 -21.37 -18.68 -15.76
N PRO A 67 -21.30 -18.24 -17.02
CA PRO A 67 -22.11 -17.13 -17.51
C PRO A 67 -23.59 -17.54 -17.59
N ASP A 68 -24.47 -16.59 -17.28
CA ASP A 68 -25.90 -16.68 -17.61
C ASP A 68 -26.09 -16.57 -19.14
N SER A 69 -27.27 -16.96 -19.63
CA SER A 69 -27.65 -16.81 -21.05
C SER A 69 -27.74 -15.36 -21.53
N ASN A 70 -27.90 -14.40 -20.61
CA ASN A 70 -27.94 -12.98 -20.91
C ASN A 70 -27.28 -12.15 -19.79
N ALA A 71 -26.97 -10.89 -20.11
CA ALA A 71 -26.37 -9.93 -19.19
C ALA A 71 -27.29 -8.75 -18.84
N GLU A 72 -28.61 -8.89 -19.00
CA GLU A 72 -29.56 -7.77 -18.91
C GLU A 72 -29.53 -7.08 -17.54
N THR A 73 -29.53 -7.85 -16.45
CA THR A 73 -29.53 -7.28 -15.08
C THR A 73 -28.23 -6.55 -14.79
N VAL A 74 -27.09 -7.10 -15.23
CA VAL A 74 -25.77 -6.46 -15.11
C VAL A 74 -25.70 -5.18 -15.92
N VAL A 75 -26.17 -5.19 -17.17
CA VAL A 75 -26.20 -3.99 -18.02
C VAL A 75 -27.08 -2.91 -17.41
N GLN A 76 -28.28 -3.26 -16.94
CA GLN A 76 -29.17 -2.31 -16.25
C GLN A 76 -28.56 -1.77 -14.95
N TYR A 77 -27.87 -2.61 -14.18
CA TYR A 77 -27.18 -2.20 -12.95
C TYR A 77 -26.06 -1.21 -13.25
N LEU A 78 -25.19 -1.51 -14.21
CA LEU A 78 -24.04 -0.66 -14.55
C LEU A 78 -24.48 0.64 -15.24
N LYS A 79 -25.52 0.61 -16.08
CA LYS A 79 -26.13 1.84 -16.63
C LYS A 79 -26.70 2.74 -15.54
N ARG A 80 -27.38 2.19 -14.54
CA ARG A 80 -27.86 2.97 -13.37
C ARG A 80 -26.71 3.57 -12.55
N ARG A 81 -25.52 2.98 -12.63
CA ARG A 81 -24.27 3.49 -12.02
C ARG A 81 -23.56 4.53 -12.89
N GLY A 82 -24.14 4.91 -14.04
CA GLY A 82 -23.61 5.92 -14.94
C GLY A 82 -22.59 5.41 -15.95
N ILE A 83 -22.45 4.09 -16.14
CA ILE A 83 -21.51 3.53 -17.12
C ILE A 83 -22.10 3.57 -18.53
N ASP A 84 -21.32 4.08 -19.50
CA ASP A 84 -21.75 4.21 -20.88
C ASP A 84 -21.97 2.84 -21.57
N GLY A 85 -23.04 2.76 -22.37
CA GLY A 85 -23.42 1.53 -23.06
C GLY A 85 -22.40 1.02 -24.08
N LYS A 86 -21.61 1.90 -24.72
CA LYS A 86 -20.55 1.51 -25.66
C LYS A 86 -19.45 0.72 -24.95
N ILE A 87 -19.06 1.15 -23.76
CA ILE A 87 -18.03 0.50 -22.93
C ILE A 87 -18.56 -0.86 -22.46
N LEU A 88 -19.79 -0.92 -21.96
CA LEU A 88 -20.42 -2.18 -21.54
C LEU A 88 -20.48 -3.19 -22.69
N LYS A 89 -20.91 -2.75 -23.88
CA LYS A 89 -20.98 -3.60 -25.06
C LYS A 89 -19.60 -4.14 -25.45
N TYR A 90 -18.56 -3.30 -25.39
CA TYR A 90 -17.19 -3.74 -25.63
C TYR A 90 -16.78 -4.82 -24.62
N CYS A 91 -16.92 -4.58 -23.32
CA CYS A 91 -16.50 -5.51 -22.29
C CYS A 91 -17.24 -6.86 -22.37
N ILE A 92 -18.53 -6.85 -22.72
CA ILE A 92 -19.31 -8.07 -22.94
C ILE A 92 -18.83 -8.82 -24.18
N ASN A 93 -18.62 -8.13 -25.30
CA ASN A 93 -18.15 -8.74 -26.54
C ASN A 93 -16.74 -9.35 -26.41
N GLN A 94 -15.89 -8.76 -25.58
CA GLN A 94 -14.55 -9.29 -25.27
C GLN A 94 -14.59 -10.43 -24.24
N GLY A 95 -15.75 -10.76 -23.68
CA GLY A 95 -15.88 -11.79 -22.64
C GLY A 95 -15.25 -11.42 -21.28
N ILE A 96 -14.86 -10.16 -21.10
CA ILE A 96 -14.24 -9.66 -19.85
C ILE A 96 -15.27 -9.17 -18.83
N LEU A 97 -16.53 -8.98 -19.25
CA LEU A 97 -17.67 -8.65 -18.40
C LEU A 97 -18.87 -9.55 -18.75
N TYR A 98 -19.44 -10.23 -17.78
CA TYR A 98 -20.69 -10.96 -17.96
C TYR A 98 -21.49 -11.09 -16.67
N GLN A 99 -22.67 -11.68 -16.76
CA GLN A 99 -23.57 -11.94 -15.64
C GLN A 99 -23.48 -13.39 -15.20
N THR A 100 -23.50 -13.62 -13.88
CA THR A 100 -23.68 -14.96 -13.31
C THR A 100 -24.71 -14.95 -12.20
N THR A 101 -25.51 -16.01 -12.11
CA THR A 101 -26.44 -16.23 -11.00
C THR A 101 -25.85 -17.18 -9.98
N ARG A 102 -25.74 -16.73 -8.73
CA ARG A 102 -25.35 -17.61 -7.62
C ARG A 102 -26.34 -17.46 -6.48
N SER A 103 -26.94 -18.59 -6.08
CA SER A 103 -27.90 -18.65 -4.97
C SER A 103 -29.06 -17.64 -5.12
N GLY A 104 -29.55 -17.45 -6.35
CA GLY A 104 -30.63 -16.51 -6.67
C GLY A 104 -30.20 -15.05 -6.89
N TYR A 105 -28.94 -14.69 -6.63
CA TYR A 105 -28.43 -13.33 -6.81
C TYR A 105 -27.67 -13.17 -8.12
N LYS A 106 -27.94 -12.08 -8.85
CA LYS A 106 -27.23 -11.75 -10.09
C LYS A 106 -25.97 -10.93 -9.78
N ASN A 107 -24.84 -11.35 -10.33
CA ASN A 107 -23.57 -10.70 -10.10
C ASN A 107 -22.93 -10.29 -11.43
N CYS A 108 -22.29 -9.13 -11.44
CA CYS A 108 -21.30 -8.76 -12.45
C CYS A 108 -20.05 -9.60 -12.21
N VAL A 109 -19.53 -10.21 -13.27
CA VAL A 109 -18.23 -10.89 -13.26
C VAL A 109 -17.28 -10.09 -14.14
N PHE A 110 -16.19 -9.62 -13.56
CA PHE A 110 -15.11 -8.92 -14.25
C PHE A 110 -13.90 -9.85 -14.31
N ILE A 111 -13.45 -10.20 -15.51
CA ILE A 111 -12.36 -11.17 -15.71
C ILE A 111 -11.02 -10.48 -15.87
N GLY A 112 -10.02 -10.96 -15.15
CA GLY A 112 -8.61 -10.69 -15.45
C GLY A 112 -8.03 -11.80 -16.32
N MET A 113 -7.44 -11.40 -17.45
CA MET A 113 -6.83 -12.29 -18.45
C MET A 113 -5.31 -12.27 -18.31
N ASP A 114 -4.65 -13.35 -18.74
CA ASP A 114 -3.22 -13.32 -19.04
C ASP A 114 -2.93 -12.78 -20.46
N SER A 115 -1.65 -12.70 -20.80
CA SER A 115 -1.17 -12.24 -22.12
C SER A 115 -1.63 -13.12 -23.28
N GLU A 116 -2.02 -14.37 -23.03
CA GLU A 116 -2.57 -15.29 -24.02
C GLU A 116 -4.10 -15.17 -24.15
N GLY A 117 -4.73 -14.27 -23.38
CA GLY A 117 -6.17 -14.06 -23.38
C GLY A 117 -6.94 -15.08 -22.53
N LYS A 118 -6.26 -15.85 -21.69
CA LYS A 118 -6.90 -16.87 -20.83
C LYS A 118 -7.37 -16.27 -19.50
N PRO A 119 -8.60 -16.58 -19.05
CA PRO A 119 -9.10 -16.15 -17.75
C PRO A 119 -8.26 -16.71 -16.59
N ARG A 120 -7.78 -15.84 -15.71
CA ARG A 120 -6.97 -16.21 -14.52
C ARG A 120 -7.51 -15.66 -13.21
N SER A 121 -8.40 -14.68 -13.25
CA SER A 121 -9.07 -14.12 -12.09
C SER A 121 -10.49 -13.68 -12.43
N ALA A 122 -11.32 -13.55 -11.39
CA ALA A 122 -12.65 -12.97 -11.54
C ALA A 122 -13.05 -12.18 -10.30
N SER A 123 -13.36 -10.90 -10.49
CA SER A 123 -13.97 -10.03 -9.47
C SER A 123 -15.48 -10.03 -9.61
N LEU A 124 -16.18 -10.11 -8.49
CA LEU A 124 -17.63 -10.24 -8.40
C LEU A 124 -18.26 -9.02 -7.72
N ARG A 125 -19.31 -8.47 -8.33
CA ARG A 125 -20.15 -7.41 -7.74
C ARG A 125 -21.62 -7.79 -7.81
N GLY A 126 -22.31 -7.80 -6.67
CA GLY A 126 -23.75 -8.05 -6.63
C GLY A 126 -24.56 -6.90 -7.24
N CYS A 127 -25.60 -7.23 -8.03
CA CYS A 127 -26.47 -6.22 -8.66
C CYS A 127 -27.58 -5.73 -7.72
N GLN A 128 -27.95 -6.53 -6.72
CA GLN A 128 -29.06 -6.26 -5.79
C GLN A 128 -28.62 -5.89 -4.37
N GLY A 129 -27.32 -5.71 -4.11
CA GLY A 129 -26.82 -5.44 -2.76
C GLY A 129 -25.38 -4.96 -2.71
N ILE A 130 -24.77 -5.00 -1.53
CA ILE A 130 -23.42 -4.50 -1.27
C ILE A 130 -22.31 -5.53 -1.51
N PHE A 131 -22.67 -6.75 -1.95
CA PHE A 131 -21.73 -7.85 -2.12
C PHE A 131 -20.58 -7.48 -3.06
N ARG A 132 -19.35 -7.76 -2.59
CA ARG A 132 -18.09 -7.67 -3.33
C ARG A 132 -17.30 -8.91 -2.98
N GLY A 133 -16.70 -9.55 -3.98
CA GLY A 133 -15.91 -10.74 -3.74
C GLY A 133 -14.98 -11.04 -4.90
N GLU A 134 -14.10 -12.00 -4.68
CA GLU A 134 -13.20 -12.55 -5.68
C GLU A 134 -13.53 -14.05 -5.84
N CYS A 135 -13.49 -14.56 -7.06
CA CYS A 135 -13.73 -15.97 -7.32
C CYS A 135 -12.58 -16.82 -6.76
N ALA A 136 -12.89 -18.00 -6.24
CA ALA A 136 -11.88 -18.89 -5.67
C ALA A 136 -10.84 -19.30 -6.74
N GLY A 137 -9.56 -19.32 -6.35
CA GLY A 137 -8.45 -19.63 -7.24
C GLY A 137 -7.99 -18.47 -8.13
N SER A 138 -8.60 -17.29 -8.03
CA SER A 138 -8.16 -16.10 -8.76
C SER A 138 -6.71 -15.75 -8.44
N ALA A 139 -5.90 -15.58 -9.49
CA ALA A 139 -4.54 -15.09 -9.35
C ALA A 139 -4.53 -13.56 -9.39
N LYS A 140 -4.31 -12.94 -8.22
CA LYS A 140 -4.35 -11.47 -8.03
C LYS A 140 -3.50 -10.63 -8.99
N ARG A 141 -2.46 -11.22 -9.60
CA ARG A 141 -1.62 -10.54 -10.59
C ARG A 141 -2.35 -10.21 -11.89
N TYR A 142 -3.46 -10.90 -12.17
CA TYR A 142 -4.28 -10.64 -13.34
C TYR A 142 -5.47 -9.79 -12.92
N GLY A 143 -5.35 -8.47 -13.06
CA GLY A 143 -6.45 -7.54 -12.81
C GLY A 143 -7.44 -7.47 -13.99
N PHE A 144 -8.63 -6.91 -13.76
CA PHE A 144 -9.51 -6.52 -14.86
C PHE A 144 -8.91 -5.33 -15.59
N CYS A 145 -8.64 -5.48 -16.89
CA CYS A 145 -7.96 -4.46 -17.68
C CYS A 145 -8.69 -4.21 -18.99
N ILE A 146 -8.59 -2.98 -19.51
CA ILE A 146 -9.00 -2.63 -20.86
C ILE A 146 -7.77 -2.10 -21.60
N PRO A 147 -7.23 -2.83 -22.60
CA PRO A 147 -6.13 -2.32 -23.40
C PRO A 147 -6.61 -1.20 -24.34
N PRO A 148 -5.71 -0.28 -24.70
CA PRO A 148 -6.02 0.77 -25.66
C PRO A 148 -6.34 0.17 -27.04
N LYS A 149 -6.92 0.98 -27.92
CA LYS A 149 -7.15 0.61 -29.31
C LYS A 149 -5.88 0.74 -30.14
N ASN A 150 -5.01 1.72 -29.83
CA ASN A 150 -3.69 1.89 -30.44
C ASN A 150 -2.60 1.51 -29.42
N THR A 151 -1.57 0.79 -29.86
CA THR A 151 -0.48 0.28 -29.00
C THR A 151 0.66 1.29 -28.78
N GLU A 152 0.55 2.51 -29.29
CA GLU A 152 1.57 3.55 -29.17
C GLU A 152 1.46 4.40 -27.89
N THR A 153 0.40 4.22 -27.10
CA THR A 153 0.23 4.97 -25.85
C THR A 153 1.15 4.44 -24.76
N ASP A 154 1.70 5.34 -23.97
CA ASP A 154 2.53 5.06 -22.80
C ASP A 154 1.79 5.35 -21.49
N LEU A 155 0.49 5.65 -21.56
CA LEU A 155 -0.30 6.07 -20.41
C LEU A 155 -1.21 4.94 -19.90
N ALA A 156 -1.06 4.63 -18.61
CA ALA A 156 -1.95 3.73 -17.88
C ALA A 156 -2.70 4.44 -16.77
N GLU A 157 -4.02 4.32 -16.81
CA GLU A 157 -4.90 4.78 -15.75
C GLU A 157 -5.23 3.63 -14.81
N VAL A 158 -4.90 3.82 -13.54
CA VAL A 158 -5.01 2.80 -12.50
C VAL A 158 -6.21 3.11 -11.60
N TYR A 159 -7.03 2.08 -11.35
CA TYR A 159 -8.26 2.19 -10.59
C TYR A 159 -8.31 1.13 -9.48
N GLU A 160 -9.00 1.44 -8.38
CA GLU A 160 -9.15 0.51 -7.25
C GLU A 160 -9.95 -0.73 -7.67
N ALA A 161 -11.08 -0.54 -8.37
CA ALA A 161 -11.97 -1.62 -8.75
C ALA A 161 -12.47 -1.52 -10.21
N PRO A 162 -13.02 -2.62 -10.78
CA PRO A 162 -13.47 -2.65 -12.17
C PRO A 162 -14.54 -1.61 -12.52
N ILE A 163 -15.43 -1.28 -11.58
CA ILE A 163 -16.48 -0.27 -11.84
C ILE A 163 -15.89 1.15 -11.86
N ASP A 164 -14.85 1.41 -11.06
CA ASP A 164 -14.17 2.70 -11.07
C ASP A 164 -13.43 2.87 -12.40
N LEU A 165 -12.80 1.80 -12.89
CA LEU A 165 -12.20 1.72 -14.22
C LEU A 165 -13.21 2.07 -15.33
N LEU A 166 -14.37 1.42 -15.31
CA LEU A 166 -15.43 1.70 -16.29
C LEU A 166 -15.96 3.13 -16.19
N SER A 167 -15.97 3.70 -14.97
CA SER A 167 -16.37 5.09 -14.73
C SER A 167 -15.35 6.05 -15.34
N GLY A 168 -14.06 5.79 -15.15
CA GLY A 168 -12.97 6.54 -15.78
C GLY A 168 -13.07 6.56 -17.30
N ALA A 169 -13.23 5.39 -17.92
CA ALA A 169 -13.48 5.28 -19.35
C ALA A 169 -14.75 6.04 -19.80
N THR A 170 -15.81 6.02 -19.00
CA THR A 170 -17.04 6.77 -19.28
C THR A 170 -16.81 8.28 -19.23
N LEU A 171 -16.01 8.77 -18.28
CA LEU A 171 -15.67 10.19 -18.18
C LEU A 171 -14.88 10.69 -19.40
N HIS A 172 -14.00 9.87 -19.98
CA HIS A 172 -13.33 10.21 -21.25
C HIS A 172 -14.32 10.37 -22.40
N LEU A 173 -15.26 9.43 -22.53
CA LEU A 173 -16.34 9.56 -23.52
C LEU A 173 -17.16 10.83 -23.32
N MET A 174 -17.53 11.16 -22.08
CA MET A 174 -18.31 12.35 -21.75
C MET A 174 -17.57 13.65 -22.05
N LYS A 175 -16.25 13.66 -21.96
CA LYS A 175 -15.38 14.78 -22.34
C LYS A 175 -15.13 14.87 -23.85
N GLY A 176 -15.69 13.95 -24.65
CA GLY A 176 -15.50 13.91 -26.09
C GLY A 176 -14.14 13.30 -26.52
N HIS A 177 -13.40 12.69 -25.61
CA HIS A 177 -12.14 12.01 -25.91
C HIS A 177 -12.38 10.57 -26.40
N ASP A 178 -11.39 9.99 -27.08
CA ASP A 178 -11.40 8.54 -27.36
C ASP A 178 -11.09 7.78 -26.08
N TRP A 179 -12.11 7.16 -25.48
CA TRP A 179 -11.94 6.37 -24.27
C TRP A 179 -11.04 5.14 -24.45
N ARG A 180 -10.70 4.72 -25.67
CA ARG A 180 -9.70 3.66 -25.89
C ARG A 180 -8.31 4.19 -26.23
N GLN A 181 -8.00 5.44 -25.89
CA GLN A 181 -6.67 6.00 -26.09
C GLN A 181 -5.62 5.53 -25.06
N ASN A 182 -6.06 5.09 -23.87
CA ASN A 182 -5.18 4.74 -22.74
C ASN A 182 -5.34 3.28 -22.31
N HIS A 183 -4.33 2.77 -21.59
CA HIS A 183 -4.45 1.53 -20.83
C HIS A 183 -5.29 1.78 -19.58
N TYR A 184 -6.19 0.86 -19.25
CA TYR A 184 -6.93 0.91 -18.01
C TYR A 184 -6.67 -0.35 -17.19
N VAL A 185 -6.27 -0.18 -15.93
CA VAL A 185 -5.88 -1.29 -15.04
C VAL A 185 -6.64 -1.19 -13.73
N SER A 186 -7.38 -2.24 -13.37
CA SER A 186 -8.02 -2.36 -12.05
C SER A 186 -7.14 -3.19 -11.12
N LEU A 187 -6.82 -2.63 -9.94
CA LEU A 187 -6.05 -3.30 -8.90
C LEU A 187 -6.82 -4.43 -8.19
N GLY A 188 -8.15 -4.35 -8.17
CA GLY A 188 -8.99 -5.32 -7.45
C GLY A 188 -8.89 -5.15 -5.93
N GLY A 189 -8.75 -3.91 -5.47
CA GLY A 189 -8.54 -3.53 -4.07
C GLY A 189 -7.20 -2.79 -3.87
N LEU A 190 -6.63 -2.94 -2.67
CA LEU A 190 -5.44 -2.17 -2.24
C LEU A 190 -4.09 -2.80 -2.62
N ASN A 191 -4.06 -3.76 -3.55
CA ASN A 191 -2.85 -4.50 -3.90
C ASN A 191 -2.30 -4.06 -5.26
N TYR A 192 -1.01 -3.68 -5.31
CA TYR A 192 -0.32 -3.24 -6.52
C TYR A 192 0.17 -4.38 -7.42
N VAL A 193 0.09 -5.65 -7.00
CA VAL A 193 0.60 -6.81 -7.77
C VAL A 193 -0.02 -6.93 -9.17
N ALA A 194 -1.27 -6.47 -9.36
CA ALA A 194 -1.89 -6.40 -10.68
C ALA A 194 -1.24 -5.36 -11.59
N LEU A 195 -0.83 -4.21 -11.03
CA LEU A 195 -0.12 -3.16 -11.75
C LEU A 195 1.29 -3.62 -12.12
N ASP A 196 2.04 -4.23 -11.20
CA ASP A 196 3.38 -4.76 -11.48
C ASP A 196 3.35 -5.73 -12.66
N ASN A 197 2.44 -6.70 -12.64
CA ASN A 197 2.30 -7.67 -13.73
C ASN A 197 1.87 -7.00 -15.04
N TYR A 198 1.00 -5.99 -14.98
CA TYR A 198 0.61 -5.25 -16.17
C TYR A 198 1.79 -4.51 -16.78
N LEU A 199 2.57 -3.79 -15.96
CA LEU A 199 3.75 -3.04 -16.38
C LEU A 199 4.88 -3.96 -16.89
N GLU A 200 5.03 -5.17 -16.35
CA GLU A 200 5.97 -6.18 -16.89
C GLU A 200 5.64 -6.57 -18.34
N ASN A 201 4.35 -6.64 -18.68
CA ASN A 201 3.88 -6.99 -20.01
C ASN A 201 3.75 -5.78 -20.96
N HIS A 202 3.88 -4.56 -20.44
CA HIS A 202 3.70 -3.30 -21.14
C HIS A 202 4.88 -2.32 -20.90
N PRO A 203 6.08 -2.62 -21.41
CA PRO A 203 7.29 -1.81 -21.18
C PRO A 203 7.25 -0.41 -21.81
N GLU A 204 6.29 -0.15 -22.69
CA GLU A 204 5.96 1.17 -23.25
C GLU A 204 5.44 2.13 -22.19
N ILE A 205 4.68 1.64 -21.20
CA ILE A 205 4.11 2.43 -20.10
C ILE A 205 5.19 2.88 -19.10
N HIS A 206 6.36 2.22 -19.13
CA HIS A 206 7.48 2.58 -18.25
C HIS A 206 8.04 3.93 -18.66
N LYS A 207 7.52 4.96 -18.00
CA LYS A 207 7.97 6.34 -18.02
C LYS A 207 7.98 6.80 -16.55
N LEU A 208 9.04 7.38 -16.00
CA LEU A 208 10.15 8.09 -16.65
C LEU A 208 11.49 8.01 -15.90
N ILE A 209 11.54 8.14 -14.57
CA ILE A 209 12.83 8.44 -13.91
C ILE A 209 13.69 7.22 -13.56
N TYR A 210 13.10 6.08 -13.17
CA TYR A 210 13.86 4.90 -12.70
C TYR A 210 14.28 3.92 -13.82
N LYS A 211 13.73 4.07 -15.03
CA LYS A 211 14.00 3.16 -16.16
C LYS A 211 15.49 3.07 -16.53
N PRO A 212 16.25 4.20 -16.59
CA PRO A 212 17.68 4.15 -16.84
C PRO A 212 18.43 3.40 -15.73
N LEU A 213 18.03 3.57 -14.47
CA LEU A 213 18.63 2.90 -13.32
C LEU A 213 18.48 1.38 -13.41
N ILE A 214 17.25 0.91 -13.65
CA ILE A 214 16.95 -0.52 -13.77
C ILE A 214 17.70 -1.14 -14.96
N LYS A 215 17.70 -0.47 -16.13
CA LYS A 215 18.43 -0.95 -17.32
C LYS A 215 19.94 -1.05 -17.10
N SER A 216 20.51 -0.16 -16.30
CA SER A 216 21.94 -0.20 -15.96
C SER A 216 22.32 -1.35 -15.02
N GLY A 217 21.33 -2.06 -14.45
CA GLY A 217 21.55 -2.99 -13.34
C GLY A 217 21.96 -2.25 -12.07
N TYR A 218 21.35 -1.10 -11.79
CA TYR A 218 21.62 -0.25 -10.62
C TYR A 218 23.06 0.30 -10.55
N LYS A 219 23.67 0.59 -11.71
CA LYS A 219 25.04 1.11 -11.81
C LYS A 219 25.13 2.64 -11.94
N ILE A 220 24.04 3.31 -12.29
CA ILE A 220 23.97 4.77 -12.36
C ILE A 220 23.38 5.36 -11.08
N ALA A 221 23.42 6.68 -10.94
CA ALA A 221 22.83 7.37 -9.80
C ALA A 221 21.31 7.12 -9.73
N CYS A 222 20.81 6.93 -8.52
CA CYS A 222 19.38 6.83 -8.25
C CYS A 222 18.71 8.20 -8.51
N PRO A 223 17.55 8.25 -9.18
CA PRO A 223 16.77 9.47 -9.32
C PRO A 223 16.44 10.13 -7.98
N THR A 224 16.31 11.45 -8.01
CA THR A 224 16.04 12.33 -6.87
C THR A 224 14.62 12.90 -6.92
N LEU A 225 14.21 13.61 -5.86
CA LEU A 225 12.96 14.38 -5.88
C LEU A 225 12.97 15.48 -6.96
N THR A 226 14.14 15.99 -7.34
CA THR A 226 14.28 16.94 -8.45
C THR A 226 13.89 16.30 -9.77
N ASP A 227 14.33 15.06 -10.01
CA ASP A 227 13.98 14.32 -11.23
C ASP A 227 12.48 14.05 -11.28
N LEU A 228 11.86 13.66 -10.15
CA LEU A 228 10.41 13.50 -10.05
C LEU A 228 9.65 14.81 -10.28
N TYR A 229 10.12 15.93 -9.74
CA TYR A 229 9.50 17.24 -9.93
C TYR A 229 9.54 17.67 -11.41
N ASN A 230 10.69 17.52 -12.07
CA ASN A 230 10.83 17.83 -13.48
C ASN A 230 9.93 16.93 -14.33
N ASP A 231 9.89 15.64 -14.00
CA ASP A 231 9.03 14.68 -14.67
C ASP A 231 7.55 15.07 -14.61
N LEU A 232 7.07 15.42 -13.41
CA LEU A 232 5.68 15.85 -13.20
C LEU A 232 5.33 17.16 -13.93
N LYS A 233 6.30 18.05 -14.18
CA LYS A 233 6.10 19.27 -14.97
C LYS A 233 6.02 19.02 -16.47
N GLU A 234 6.64 17.96 -16.96
CA GLU A 234 6.56 17.55 -18.36
C GLU A 234 5.25 16.80 -18.66
N GLN A 235 4.57 16.29 -17.63
CA GLN A 235 3.30 15.59 -17.80
C GLN A 235 2.19 16.53 -18.31
N PRO A 236 1.39 16.12 -19.31
CA PRO A 236 0.34 16.97 -19.87
C PRO A 236 -0.86 17.18 -18.93
N HIS A 237 -0.96 16.41 -17.84
CA HIS A 237 -2.13 16.39 -16.97
C HIS A 237 -2.06 17.50 -15.89
N GLU A 238 -3.13 18.28 -15.73
CA GLU A 238 -3.22 19.37 -14.74
C GLU A 238 -2.90 18.90 -13.31
N ARG A 239 -3.46 17.75 -12.90
CA ARG A 239 -3.15 17.12 -11.61
C ARG A 239 -1.68 16.79 -11.38
N ALA A 240 -0.91 16.49 -12.44
CA ALA A 240 0.53 16.28 -12.29
C ALA A 240 1.24 17.60 -11.94
N HIS A 241 0.79 18.71 -12.53
CA HIS A 241 1.27 20.05 -12.19
C HIS A 241 0.89 20.46 -10.76
N GLU A 242 -0.29 20.11 -10.26
CA GLU A 242 -0.67 20.33 -8.86
C GLU A 242 0.27 19.61 -7.89
N ILE A 243 0.62 18.34 -8.20
CA ILE A 243 1.58 17.57 -7.41
C ILE A 243 2.98 18.17 -7.52
N ALA A 244 3.40 18.59 -8.72
CA ALA A 244 4.68 19.27 -8.93
C ALA A 244 4.78 20.55 -8.09
N LEU A 245 3.70 21.36 -8.05
CA LEU A 245 3.63 22.58 -7.24
C LEU A 245 3.75 22.27 -5.74
N ALA A 246 3.10 21.21 -5.25
CA ALA A 246 3.24 20.78 -3.86
C ALA A 246 4.66 20.27 -3.54
N LEU A 247 5.32 19.63 -4.51
CA LEU A 247 6.69 19.12 -4.38
C LEU A 247 7.76 20.20 -4.55
N GLU A 248 7.45 21.35 -5.16
CA GLU A 248 8.40 22.40 -5.51
C GLU A 248 9.25 22.84 -4.32
N LEU A 249 8.63 23.05 -3.16
CA LEU A 249 9.31 23.45 -1.92
C LEU A 249 10.41 22.45 -1.50
N PHE A 250 10.18 21.16 -1.73
CA PHE A 250 11.06 20.06 -1.34
C PHE A 250 12.00 19.60 -2.46
N ALA A 251 11.73 19.96 -3.72
CA ALA A 251 12.56 19.58 -4.85
C ALA A 251 13.55 20.70 -5.23
N THR A 252 13.06 21.92 -5.41
CA THR A 252 13.85 23.06 -5.89
C THR A 252 13.81 24.27 -4.95
N GLY A 253 12.91 24.27 -3.96
CA GLY A 253 12.74 25.33 -2.99
C GLY A 253 13.70 25.26 -1.80
N SER A 254 13.36 26.00 -0.74
CA SER A 254 14.21 26.15 0.46
C SER A 254 14.31 24.88 1.32
N MET A 255 13.51 23.85 1.05
CA MET A 255 13.50 22.58 1.80
C MET A 255 14.06 21.40 0.99
N ASN A 256 14.92 21.68 0.02
CA ASN A 256 15.43 20.70 -0.94
C ASN A 256 16.51 19.74 -0.41
N MET A 257 16.70 19.63 0.91
CA MET A 257 17.80 18.83 1.47
C MET A 257 17.74 17.34 1.05
N PHE A 258 16.55 16.80 0.80
CA PHE A 258 16.37 15.42 0.32
C PHE A 258 16.32 15.27 -1.20
N ALA A 259 16.45 16.37 -1.95
CA ALA A 259 16.36 16.37 -3.41
C ALA A 259 17.70 16.15 -4.11
N HIS A 260 18.74 15.79 -3.36
CA HIS A 260 20.09 15.56 -3.85
C HIS A 260 20.50 14.08 -3.68
N PRO A 261 21.43 13.57 -4.51
CA PRO A 261 21.97 12.24 -4.32
C PRO A 261 22.64 12.10 -2.94
N THR A 262 22.49 10.93 -2.32
CA THR A 262 23.23 10.60 -1.09
C THR A 262 24.72 10.70 -1.36
N ASN A 263 25.40 11.59 -0.63
CA ASN A 263 26.83 11.86 -0.75
C ASN A 263 27.69 11.13 0.31
N VAL A 264 27.06 10.30 1.15
CA VAL A 264 27.71 9.51 2.19
C VAL A 264 28.01 8.11 1.65
N ASP A 265 29.25 7.66 1.81
CA ASP A 265 29.60 6.25 1.57
C ASP A 265 28.98 5.38 2.66
N MET A 266 27.88 4.73 2.29
CA MET A 266 27.09 3.87 3.16
C MET A 266 27.74 2.50 3.42
N SER A 267 28.92 2.22 2.84
CA SER A 267 29.70 1.01 3.10
C SER A 267 30.78 1.20 4.18
N ASN A 268 30.95 2.43 4.68
CA ASN A 268 31.99 2.75 5.63
C ASN A 268 31.69 2.18 7.03
N ARG A 269 32.74 1.89 7.79
CA ARG A 269 32.65 1.35 9.15
C ARG A 269 32.13 2.36 10.17
N LEU A 270 32.27 3.65 9.87
CA LEU A 270 31.76 4.75 10.69
C LEU A 270 30.95 5.69 9.80
N ILE A 271 29.67 5.85 10.16
CA ILE A 271 28.73 6.72 9.46
C ILE A 271 28.23 7.76 10.46
N CYS A 272 28.36 9.03 10.12
CA CYS A 272 27.92 10.15 10.96
C CYS A 272 26.90 10.98 10.19
N PHE A 273 25.70 11.13 10.75
CA PHE A 273 24.66 11.99 10.21
C PHE A 273 24.67 13.34 10.93
N ASN A 274 25.07 14.40 10.21
CA ASN A 274 25.00 15.75 10.74
C ASN A 274 23.63 16.38 10.45
N ILE A 275 22.89 16.74 11.50
CA ILE A 275 21.56 17.38 11.44
C ILE A 275 21.58 18.87 11.80
N GLN A 276 22.76 19.47 12.01
CA GLN A 276 22.88 20.85 12.48
C GLN A 276 22.26 21.88 11.52
N SER A 277 22.45 21.68 10.21
CA SER A 277 21.97 22.62 9.17
C SER A 277 20.52 22.36 8.74
N LEU A 278 19.82 21.44 9.40
CA LEU A 278 18.46 21.06 9.05
C LEU A 278 17.45 21.99 9.75
N GLY A 279 16.51 22.55 8.98
CA GLY A 279 15.43 23.38 9.53
C GLY A 279 14.47 22.56 10.41
N ASP A 280 13.86 23.18 11.42
CA ASP A 280 13.02 22.49 12.41
C ASP A 280 11.85 21.70 11.80
N GLN A 281 11.34 22.13 10.64
CA GLN A 281 10.26 21.43 9.94
C GLN A 281 10.71 20.12 9.28
N LEU A 282 11.97 20.03 8.84
CA LEU A 282 12.51 18.83 8.19
C LEU A 282 13.16 17.87 9.19
N LYS A 283 13.52 18.35 10.39
CA LYS A 283 14.13 17.54 11.46
C LYS A 283 13.39 16.22 11.70
N PRO A 284 12.06 16.19 11.94
CA PRO A 284 11.35 14.94 12.20
C PRO A 284 11.46 13.94 11.04
N VAL A 285 11.31 14.43 9.80
CA VAL A 285 11.38 13.57 8.61
C VAL A 285 12.79 13.00 8.42
N ALA A 286 13.82 13.84 8.56
CA ALA A 286 15.21 13.38 8.44
C ALA A 286 15.57 12.37 9.52
N MET A 287 15.17 12.64 10.76
CA MET A 287 15.39 11.75 11.88
C MET A 287 14.71 10.40 11.64
N LEU A 288 13.49 10.38 11.11
CA LEU A 288 12.81 9.14 10.75
C LEU A 288 13.55 8.37 9.65
N SER A 289 13.97 9.05 8.57
CA SER A 289 14.75 8.44 7.49
C SER A 289 16.09 7.89 7.97
N MET A 290 16.78 8.61 8.88
CA MET A 290 18.03 8.15 9.49
C MET A 290 17.81 6.92 10.38
N LEU A 291 16.75 6.91 11.20
CA LEU A 291 16.40 5.75 12.01
C LEU A 291 16.04 4.52 11.15
N GLU A 292 15.33 4.72 10.04
CA GLU A 292 15.02 3.64 9.11
C GLU A 292 16.28 3.08 8.44
N TYR A 293 17.20 3.96 8.04
CA TYR A 293 18.49 3.55 7.52
C TYR A 293 19.33 2.77 8.55
N ILE A 294 19.43 3.26 9.78
CA ILE A 294 20.14 2.57 10.88
C ILE A 294 19.53 1.18 11.11
N ASN A 295 18.20 1.06 11.12
CA ASN A 295 17.55 -0.24 11.22
C ASN A 295 17.95 -1.16 10.08
N THR A 296 17.87 -0.70 8.84
CA THR A 296 18.28 -1.49 7.67
C THR A 296 19.73 -1.96 7.79
N CYS A 297 20.64 -1.11 8.27
CA CYS A 297 22.04 -1.47 8.50
C CYS A 297 22.18 -2.56 9.57
N VAL A 298 21.51 -2.41 10.71
CA VAL A 298 21.53 -3.41 11.79
C VAL A 298 21.03 -4.76 11.29
N MET A 299 19.90 -4.78 10.57
CA MET A 299 19.35 -6.02 10.01
C MET A 299 20.26 -6.63 8.94
N SER A 300 20.86 -5.80 8.08
CA SER A 300 21.77 -6.28 7.04
C SER A 300 23.06 -6.85 7.63
N ASN A 301 23.62 -6.20 8.65
CA ASN A 301 24.83 -6.68 9.32
C ASN A 301 24.58 -8.01 10.03
N GLU A 302 23.47 -8.15 10.77
CA GLU A 302 23.16 -9.42 11.43
C GLU A 302 22.95 -10.56 10.43
N ARG A 303 22.30 -10.28 9.30
CA ARG A 303 22.10 -11.27 8.23
C ARG A 303 23.43 -11.72 7.59
N ASN A 304 24.39 -10.82 7.44
CA ASN A 304 25.66 -11.09 6.78
C ASN A 304 26.70 -11.69 7.73
N ASP A 305 26.80 -11.17 8.96
CA ASP A 305 27.65 -11.67 10.03
C ASP A 305 26.97 -11.45 11.40
N PRO A 306 26.31 -12.49 11.96
CA PRO A 306 25.65 -12.41 13.26
C PRO A 306 26.57 -12.05 14.44
N LYS A 307 27.91 -12.15 14.27
CA LYS A 307 28.88 -11.79 15.31
C LYS A 307 29.32 -10.33 15.24
N ALA A 308 29.05 -9.64 14.12
CA ALA A 308 29.39 -8.24 13.97
C ALA A 308 28.49 -7.38 14.86
N ALA A 309 29.09 -6.63 15.79
CA ALA A 309 28.36 -5.71 16.66
C ALA A 309 28.17 -4.36 15.94
N THR A 310 26.93 -3.85 15.92
CA THR A 310 26.64 -2.52 15.38
C THR A 310 26.45 -1.52 16.53
N TRP A 311 27.23 -0.45 16.54
CA TRP A 311 27.16 0.58 17.57
C TRP A 311 26.40 1.79 17.03
N VAL A 312 25.34 2.17 17.72
CA VAL A 312 24.46 3.27 17.32
C VAL A 312 24.49 4.34 18.40
N TYR A 313 24.89 5.55 18.02
CA TYR A 313 24.96 6.70 18.93
C TYR A 313 23.96 7.75 18.49
N PHE A 314 23.12 8.18 19.44
CA PHE A 314 22.15 9.26 19.26
C PHE A 314 22.60 10.45 20.10
N ASP A 315 23.19 11.45 19.45
CA ASP A 315 23.48 12.72 20.10
C ASP A 315 22.21 13.58 20.20
N GLU A 316 22.06 14.31 21.30
CA GLU A 316 20.84 15.03 21.68
C GLU A 316 19.53 14.24 21.45
N ILE A 317 19.48 13.01 22.00
CA ILE A 317 18.37 12.06 21.82
C ILE A 317 16.99 12.63 22.16
N TYR A 318 16.92 13.68 23.01
CA TYR A 318 15.66 14.34 23.33
C TYR A 318 14.94 14.89 22.08
N LEU A 319 15.67 15.23 21.02
CA LEU A 319 15.09 15.68 19.75
C LEU A 319 14.21 14.62 19.09
N LEU A 320 14.60 13.34 19.21
CA LEU A 320 13.84 12.20 18.68
C LEU A 320 12.57 11.92 19.48
N LEU A 321 12.53 12.37 20.74
CA LEU A 321 11.40 12.18 21.65
C LEU A 321 10.35 13.29 21.54
N ARG A 322 10.62 14.40 20.83
CA ARG A 322 9.66 15.50 20.69
C ARG A 322 8.47 15.17 19.79
N ASP A 323 8.72 14.40 18.74
CA ASP A 323 7.71 14.00 17.78
C ASP A 323 7.21 12.57 18.08
N LYS A 324 5.90 12.37 18.08
CA LYS A 324 5.27 11.09 18.47
C LYS A 324 5.69 9.94 17.54
N LEU A 325 5.78 10.19 16.23
CA LEU A 325 6.15 9.15 15.26
C LEU A 325 7.60 8.73 15.46
N SER A 326 8.50 9.72 15.55
CA SER A 326 9.93 9.53 15.79
C SER A 326 10.18 8.80 17.11
N SER A 327 9.47 9.18 18.17
CA SER A 327 9.57 8.57 19.51
C SER A 327 9.14 7.10 19.51
N GLN A 328 8.01 6.80 18.86
CA GLN A 328 7.52 5.42 18.75
C GLN A 328 8.43 4.55 17.87
N PHE A 329 8.97 5.12 16.78
CA PHE A 329 9.91 4.43 15.93
C PHE A 329 11.23 4.15 16.65
N LEU A 330 11.78 5.14 17.37
CA LEU A 330 12.96 4.98 18.21
C LEU A 330 12.75 3.88 19.24
N TYR A 331 11.63 3.90 19.98
CA TYR A 331 11.28 2.90 20.99
C TYR A 331 11.26 1.47 20.40
N THR A 332 10.56 1.28 19.28
CA THR A 332 10.48 -0.04 18.63
C THR A 332 11.82 -0.51 18.08
N SER A 333 12.62 0.41 17.53
CA SER A 333 13.96 0.15 17.01
C SER A 333 14.93 -0.23 18.14
N TRP A 334 14.91 0.51 19.24
CA TRP A 334 15.74 0.27 20.42
C TRP A 334 15.55 -1.13 20.98
N LYS A 335 14.30 -1.58 21.11
CA LYS A 335 13.97 -2.95 21.55
C LYS A 335 14.43 -4.02 20.56
N ARG A 336 14.47 -3.72 19.27
CA ARG A 336 14.95 -4.62 18.22
C ARG A 336 16.46 -4.71 18.21
N PHE A 337 17.19 -3.60 18.32
CA PHE A 337 18.65 -3.57 18.28
C PHE A 337 19.30 -4.57 19.23
N ARG A 338 18.75 -4.72 20.45
CA ARG A 338 19.22 -5.71 21.44
C ARG A 338 19.18 -7.16 20.93
N LYS A 339 18.28 -7.50 20.02
CA LYS A 339 18.15 -8.86 19.44
C LYS A 339 19.16 -9.14 18.34
N TYR A 340 19.69 -8.09 17.70
CA TYR A 340 20.54 -8.18 16.51
C TYR A 340 21.97 -7.74 16.78
N ASN A 341 22.47 -7.99 18.00
CA ASN A 341 23.83 -7.61 18.44
C ASN A 341 24.16 -6.12 18.19
N ALA A 342 23.16 -5.24 18.32
CA ALA A 342 23.33 -3.80 18.16
C ALA A 342 23.14 -3.06 19.48
N TYR A 343 24.06 -2.12 19.74
CA TYR A 343 24.16 -1.36 20.98
C TYR A 343 23.79 0.09 20.71
N ALA A 344 22.59 0.49 21.14
CA ALA A 344 22.14 1.86 21.08
C ALA A 344 22.53 2.64 22.34
N THR A 345 23.11 3.82 22.14
CA THR A 345 23.52 4.76 23.19
C THR A 345 22.91 6.12 22.90
N GLY A 346 22.22 6.70 23.89
CA GLY A 346 21.63 8.03 23.81
C GLY A 346 22.42 9.01 24.66
N ILE A 347 22.72 10.18 24.10
CA ILE A 347 23.42 11.28 24.75
C ILE A 347 22.43 12.45 24.79
N THR A 348 22.24 13.07 25.95
CA THR A 348 21.33 14.21 26.12
C THR A 348 21.82 15.11 27.24
N GLN A 349 21.63 16.41 27.05
CA GLN A 349 21.79 17.40 28.12
C GLN A 349 20.46 17.68 28.86
N ASN A 350 19.32 17.42 28.19
CA ASN A 350 17.99 17.69 28.73
C ASN A 350 17.28 16.40 29.16
N VAL A 351 17.50 16.01 30.42
CA VAL A 351 16.92 14.80 31.02
C VAL A 351 15.41 14.97 31.28
N GLN A 352 14.94 16.20 31.50
CA GLN A 352 13.54 16.49 31.78
C GLN A 352 12.64 16.13 30.58
N ASP A 353 13.08 16.49 29.36
CA ASP A 353 12.36 16.16 28.13
C ASP A 353 12.22 14.64 27.96
N CYS A 354 13.26 13.87 28.31
CA CYS A 354 13.20 12.41 28.33
C CYS A 354 12.21 11.89 29.38
N LEU A 355 12.23 12.43 30.59
CA LEU A 355 11.33 12.03 31.69
C LEU A 355 9.89 12.52 31.52
N SER A 356 9.62 13.43 30.61
CA SER A 356 8.26 13.91 30.33
C SER A 356 7.52 13.05 29.29
N ASN A 357 8.24 12.15 28.62
CA ASN A 357 7.70 11.34 27.53
C ASN A 357 7.54 9.88 27.96
N ASP A 358 6.30 9.39 27.98
CA ASP A 358 5.93 8.02 28.37
C ASP A 358 6.69 6.94 27.60
N THR A 359 7.11 7.22 26.36
CA THR A 359 7.87 6.26 25.54
C THR A 359 9.33 6.09 25.96
N ALA A 360 9.89 7.03 26.72
CA ALA A 360 11.25 6.92 27.25
C ALA A 360 11.33 6.03 28.50
N TYR A 361 10.20 5.78 29.19
CA TYR A 361 10.13 4.97 30.41
C TYR A 361 10.09 3.45 30.20
N ALA A 362 10.00 2.97 28.95
CA ALA A 362 9.46 1.64 28.65
C ALA A 362 10.40 0.61 27.98
#